data_AF-A0A965RMX4-F1
#
_entry.id   AF-A0A965RMX4-F1
#
_cell.length_a   1.000
_cell.length_b   1.000
_cell.length_c   1.000
_cell.angle_alpha   90.00
_cell.angle_beta   90.00
_cell.angle_gamma   90.00
#
_symmetry.space_group_name_H-M   'P 1'
#
loop_
_entity.id
_entity.type
_entity.pdbx_description
1 polymer ?
#
loop_
_entity_poly.entity_id
_entity_poly.type
_entity_poly.pdbx_seq_one_letter_code
_entity_poly.pdbx_strand_id
1 'polypeptide(L)'
;MNRAKHILVLMVALWVSKPLTADQKEPVYDCNNRLGEKIDVFFEDPGSRIVKTDRLGKKLGEWKLPNYLAFEDKPREPIRYLYALGSNSFELREQFFRDLNPQELQITLIQEGEILTGWRCFYHGAKANIRMLENLSDTSKADLLWVTRAVKGFVTEEKLSDESLGMLVSLVERYALWAKKTDKTQLKRLVIPTFQPVVYLSPSMVKQVSARLSAEGRPAWDLILAEENYDNFAPVQRWIFWVGLAARNNNEAVRAGIRGFAKSTLFQDKNMQKFFQMETKATLQGISSESIKQIAGAGLSESEKAFLEKMWKERNR
;
A
#
# COMPACT_ATOMS: atom_id res chain seq x y z
N MET A 1 28.73 25.46 22.28
CA MET A 1 28.97 25.25 20.83
C MET A 1 28.61 23.81 20.47
N ASN A 2 27.45 23.59 19.86
CA ASN A 2 27.04 22.26 19.37
C ASN A 2 26.13 22.47 18.15
N ARG A 3 26.73 22.79 16.99
CA ARG A 3 26.01 23.00 15.71
C ARG A 3 26.37 21.97 14.63
N ALA A 4 26.99 20.85 14.99
CA ALA A 4 27.47 19.85 14.02
C ALA A 4 26.53 18.63 13.81
N LYS A 5 25.47 18.45 14.61
CA LYS A 5 24.59 17.26 14.50
C LYS A 5 23.34 17.41 13.62
N HIS A 6 23.08 18.59 13.06
CA HIS A 6 21.88 18.85 12.26
C HIS A 6 22.13 18.94 10.75
N ILE A 7 23.39 18.80 10.29
CA ILE A 7 23.75 18.93 8.86
C ILE A 7 23.79 17.56 8.15
N LEU A 8 23.91 16.45 8.88
CA LEU A 8 24.02 15.12 8.26
C LEU A 8 22.68 14.51 7.83
N VAL A 9 21.55 15.01 8.34
CA VAL A 9 20.22 14.48 7.97
C VAL A 9 19.65 15.16 6.71
N LEU A 10 20.09 16.39 6.39
CA LEU A 10 19.61 17.10 5.19
C LEU A 10 20.36 16.72 3.90
N MET A 11 21.64 16.32 3.96
CA MET A 11 22.40 16.03 2.73
C MET A 11 22.15 14.64 2.15
N VAL A 12 21.54 13.70 2.89
CA VAL A 12 21.31 12.33 2.42
C VAL A 12 19.93 12.17 1.74
N ALA A 13 18.96 13.02 2.08
CA ALA A 13 17.68 13.10 1.36
C ALA A 13 17.83 13.68 -0.05
N LEU A 14 18.93 14.40 -0.32
CA LEU A 14 19.22 15.01 -1.62
C LEU A 14 19.98 14.11 -2.60
N TRP A 15 20.35 12.88 -2.20
CA TRP A 15 21.23 12.01 -3.01
C TRP A 15 20.61 10.69 -3.49
N VAL A 16 19.41 10.32 -3.01
CA VAL A 16 18.71 9.08 -3.43
C VAL A 16 17.73 9.32 -4.61
N SER A 17 17.56 10.58 -5.00
CA SER A 17 16.90 10.95 -6.23
C SER A 17 17.61 12.20 -6.75
N LYS A 18 18.31 12.07 -7.89
CA LYS A 18 18.61 13.26 -8.70
C LYS A 18 17.29 14.06 -8.80
N PRO A 19 17.28 15.38 -8.56
CA PRO A 19 16.12 16.17 -8.89
C PRO A 19 15.76 15.88 -10.35
N LEU A 20 14.49 15.57 -10.59
CA LEU A 20 13.88 15.37 -11.91
C LEU A 20 14.03 16.68 -12.70
N THR A 21 15.21 16.95 -13.24
CA THR A 21 15.41 18.08 -14.13
C THR A 21 15.05 17.65 -15.54
N ALA A 22 14.20 18.44 -16.18
CA ALA A 22 13.62 18.27 -17.50
C ALA A 22 14.58 17.66 -18.55
N ASP A 23 14.01 16.75 -19.36
CA ASP A 23 14.63 16.03 -20.48
C ASP A 23 15.95 15.32 -20.15
N GLN A 24 15.86 14.24 -19.37
CA GLN A 24 16.94 13.25 -19.36
C GLN A 24 17.04 12.57 -20.74
N LYS A 25 18.10 12.90 -21.49
CA LYS A 25 18.43 12.24 -22.77
C LYS A 25 18.86 10.78 -22.58
N GLU A 26 19.37 10.45 -21.39
CA GLU A 26 19.84 9.11 -21.05
C GLU A 26 18.82 8.39 -20.17
N PRO A 27 18.61 7.08 -20.38
CA PRO A 27 17.74 6.30 -19.53
C PRO A 27 18.35 6.15 -18.12
N VAL A 28 17.48 6.16 -17.10
CA VAL A 28 17.85 5.81 -15.72
C VAL A 28 18.17 4.32 -15.62
N TYR A 29 17.36 3.49 -16.28
CA TYR A 29 17.63 2.06 -16.47
C TYR A 29 17.74 1.70 -17.93
N ASP A 30 18.83 1.03 -18.25
CA ASP A 30 19.04 0.37 -19.53
C ASP A 30 18.99 -1.15 -19.28
N CYS A 31 17.90 -1.78 -19.72
CA CYS A 31 17.66 -3.19 -19.54
C CYS A 31 17.72 -3.92 -20.88
N ASN A 32 18.44 -5.04 -20.94
CA ASN A 32 18.57 -5.84 -22.16
C ASN A 32 18.35 -7.32 -21.87
N ASN A 33 17.82 -8.06 -22.85
CA ASN A 33 17.72 -9.51 -22.79
C ASN A 33 18.66 -10.20 -23.80
N ARG A 34 18.73 -11.54 -23.73
CA ARG A 34 19.58 -12.34 -24.63
C ARG A 34 19.13 -12.30 -26.10
N LEU A 35 17.89 -11.89 -26.37
CA LEU A 35 17.35 -11.75 -27.73
C LEU A 35 17.75 -10.41 -28.38
N GLY A 36 18.43 -9.54 -27.63
CA GLY A 36 18.82 -8.21 -28.08
C GLY A 36 17.69 -7.18 -27.99
N GLU A 37 16.57 -7.49 -27.33
CA GLU A 37 15.58 -6.47 -27.00
C GLU A 37 16.09 -5.58 -25.88
N LYS A 38 15.66 -4.32 -25.91
CA LYS A 38 16.03 -3.29 -24.95
C LYS A 38 14.79 -2.66 -24.32
N ILE A 39 14.87 -2.36 -23.04
CA ILE A 39 13.91 -1.55 -22.29
C ILE A 39 14.68 -0.39 -21.66
N ASP A 40 14.34 0.81 -22.10
CA ASP A 40 14.87 2.07 -21.58
C ASP A 40 13.82 2.74 -20.69
N VAL A 41 14.22 3.09 -19.47
CA VAL A 41 13.34 3.75 -18.50
C VAL A 41 13.86 5.17 -18.24
N PHE A 42 13.03 6.15 -18.51
CA PHE A 42 13.29 7.57 -18.34
C PHE A 42 12.44 8.10 -17.20
N PHE A 43 13.05 8.88 -16.30
CA PHE A 43 12.31 9.65 -15.32
C PHE A 43 12.16 11.07 -15.84
N GLU A 44 10.90 11.50 -15.99
CA GLU A 44 10.51 12.75 -16.62
C GLU A 44 9.72 13.59 -15.61
N ASP A 45 9.59 14.89 -15.85
CA ASP A 45 8.70 15.73 -15.04
C ASP A 45 7.54 16.24 -15.91
N PRO A 46 6.28 15.87 -15.62
CA PRO A 46 5.83 14.91 -14.60
C PRO A 46 5.85 13.45 -15.09
N GLY A 47 6.46 12.55 -14.30
CA GLY A 47 6.26 11.09 -14.40
C GLY A 47 7.45 10.26 -14.86
N SER A 48 7.17 9.26 -15.69
CA SER A 48 8.20 8.39 -16.28
C SER A 48 7.77 7.92 -17.65
N ARG A 49 8.75 7.60 -18.50
CA ARG A 49 8.52 7.00 -19.80
C ARG A 49 9.33 5.73 -19.90
N ILE A 50 8.70 4.66 -20.37
CA ILE A 50 9.35 3.38 -20.63
C ILE A 50 9.26 3.11 -22.12
N VAL A 51 10.36 2.74 -22.74
CA VAL A 51 10.42 2.43 -24.17
C VAL A 51 11.01 1.04 -24.35
N LYS A 52 10.31 0.17 -25.08
CA LYS A 52 10.82 -1.13 -25.49
C LYS A 52 11.20 -1.08 -26.96
N THR A 53 12.41 -1.51 -27.31
CA THR A 53 12.88 -1.65 -28.69
C THR A 53 13.35 -3.07 -28.96
N ASP A 54 13.24 -3.51 -30.22
CA ASP A 54 13.83 -4.77 -30.67
C ASP A 54 15.34 -4.63 -30.91
N ARG A 55 15.96 -5.75 -31.32
CA ARG A 55 17.39 -5.84 -31.65
C ARG A 55 17.85 -4.94 -32.80
N LEU A 56 16.93 -4.46 -33.63
CA LEU A 56 17.21 -3.56 -34.75
C LEU A 56 16.97 -2.09 -34.38
N GLY A 57 16.62 -1.81 -33.12
CA GLY A 57 16.28 -0.47 -32.63
C GLY A 57 14.86 -0.04 -33.00
N LYS A 58 14.02 -0.94 -33.53
CA LYS A 58 12.61 -0.63 -33.81
C LYS A 58 11.85 -0.60 -32.50
N LYS A 59 11.12 0.49 -32.28
CA LYS A 59 10.22 0.64 -31.13
C LYS A 59 9.06 -0.36 -31.19
N LEU A 60 8.97 -1.18 -30.16
CA LEU A 60 7.90 -2.17 -29.95
C LEU A 60 6.78 -1.60 -29.08
N GLY A 61 7.10 -0.68 -28.16
CA GLY A 61 6.12 -0.05 -27.28
C GLY A 61 6.67 1.17 -26.56
N GLU A 62 5.76 2.03 -26.11
CA GLU A 62 6.05 3.12 -25.18
C GLU A 62 4.92 3.23 -24.15
N TRP A 63 5.33 3.41 -22.90
CA TRP A 63 4.44 3.63 -21.77
C TRP A 63 4.79 4.95 -21.12
N LYS A 64 3.83 5.89 -21.15
CA LYS A 64 3.93 7.13 -20.38
C LYS A 64 3.20 6.93 -19.07
N LEU A 65 3.92 7.13 -17.98
CA LEU A 65 3.47 6.91 -16.62
C LEU A 65 3.23 8.30 -16.00
N PRO A 66 1.99 8.82 -16.06
CA PRO A 66 1.69 10.18 -15.57
C PRO A 66 1.83 10.29 -14.05
N ASN A 67 1.81 9.17 -13.34
CA ASN A 67 1.89 9.11 -11.88
C ASN A 67 3.16 8.34 -11.48
N TYR A 68 4.20 9.09 -11.12
CA TYR A 68 5.28 8.56 -10.29
C TYR A 68 4.73 8.43 -8.87
N LEU A 69 4.45 7.21 -8.42
CA LEU A 69 4.24 6.95 -7.00
C LEU A 69 5.51 6.31 -6.43
N ALA A 70 6.53 7.13 -6.13
CA ALA A 70 7.58 6.65 -5.25
C ALA A 70 7.13 6.71 -3.82
N PHE A 71 7.18 5.55 -3.18
CA PHE A 71 6.87 5.41 -1.79
C PHE A 71 8.20 5.22 -1.05
N GLU A 72 8.69 6.29 -0.44
CA GLU A 72 9.79 6.17 0.51
C GLU A 72 9.25 5.61 1.84
N ASP A 73 9.12 4.28 1.91
CA ASP A 73 8.76 3.62 3.16
C ASP A 73 9.94 3.61 4.13
N LYS A 74 10.09 4.72 4.88
CA LYS A 74 11.11 4.92 5.92
C LYS A 74 12.57 4.82 5.41
N PRO A 75 13.53 5.38 6.17
CA PRO A 75 14.92 5.50 5.73
C PRO A 75 15.73 4.17 5.76
N ARG A 76 15.12 2.98 5.70
CA ARG A 76 15.87 1.70 5.74
C ARG A 76 15.68 0.83 4.48
N GLU A 77 14.50 0.79 3.88
CA GLU A 77 14.23 -0.04 2.68
C GLU A 77 13.17 0.61 1.75
N PRO A 78 13.50 1.71 1.03
CA PRO A 78 12.52 2.35 0.16
C PRO A 78 12.17 1.45 -1.03
N ILE A 79 10.87 1.40 -1.37
CA ILE A 79 10.35 0.65 -2.52
C ILE A 79 9.68 1.65 -3.48
N ARG A 80 10.18 1.76 -4.71
CA ARG A 80 9.57 2.58 -5.76
C ARG A 80 8.76 1.70 -6.70
N TYR A 81 7.55 2.16 -7.05
CA TYR A 81 6.70 1.50 -8.02
C TYR A 81 6.37 2.47 -9.14
N LEU A 82 6.66 2.07 -10.36
CA LEU A 82 6.28 2.77 -11.58
C LEU A 82 5.36 1.86 -12.35
N TYR A 83 4.14 2.29 -12.65
CA TYR A 83 3.17 1.42 -13.33
C TYR A 83 2.33 2.19 -14.35
N ALA A 84 2.03 1.53 -15.48
CA ALA A 84 0.97 1.89 -16.42
C ALA A 84 -0.10 0.80 -16.38
N LEU A 85 -1.35 1.18 -16.12
CA LEU A 85 -2.51 0.29 -16.18
C LEU A 85 -3.09 0.24 -17.60
N GLY A 86 -3.70 -0.90 -17.97
CA GLY A 86 -4.39 -1.11 -19.25
C GLY A 86 -3.91 -2.35 -20.01
N SER A 87 -4.51 -2.60 -21.18
CA SER A 87 -3.99 -3.55 -22.18
C SER A 87 -2.63 -3.05 -22.68
N ASN A 88 -1.60 -3.90 -22.56
CA ASN A 88 -0.17 -3.53 -22.59
C ASN A 88 0.27 -2.80 -21.31
N SER A 89 -0.02 -3.32 -20.12
CA SER A 89 0.51 -2.74 -18.88
C SER A 89 2.01 -2.97 -18.75
N PHE A 90 2.70 -2.03 -18.12
CA PHE A 90 4.10 -2.18 -17.74
C PHE A 90 4.29 -1.68 -16.32
N GLU A 91 5.01 -2.44 -15.51
CA GLU A 91 5.42 -2.06 -14.17
C GLU A 91 6.94 -2.26 -14.01
N LEU A 92 7.58 -1.26 -13.41
CA LEU A 92 8.93 -1.34 -12.87
C LEU A 92 8.85 -1.17 -11.36
N ARG A 93 9.46 -2.12 -10.65
CA ARG A 93 9.62 -2.07 -9.20
C ARG A 93 11.09 -1.92 -8.84
N GLU A 94 11.38 -1.03 -7.92
CA GLU A 94 12.69 -0.87 -7.30
C GLU A 94 12.59 -1.13 -5.80
N GLN A 95 13.56 -1.83 -5.23
CA GLN A 95 13.72 -1.95 -3.79
C GLN A 95 15.18 -1.76 -3.41
N PHE A 96 15.46 -0.82 -2.52
CA PHE A 96 16.81 -0.57 -2.02
C PHE A 96 17.02 -1.25 -0.68
N PHE A 97 18.14 -1.94 -0.52
CA PHE A 97 18.58 -2.51 0.75
C PHE A 97 19.76 -1.68 1.29
N ARG A 98 19.50 -0.83 2.30
CA ARG A 98 20.52 0.10 2.83
C ARG A 98 21.56 -0.56 3.74
N ASP A 99 21.30 -1.77 4.21
CA ASP A 99 22.15 -2.46 5.19
C ASP A 99 23.31 -3.23 4.54
N LEU A 100 23.45 -3.20 3.21
CA LEU A 100 24.50 -3.89 2.46
C LEU A 100 25.48 -2.87 1.85
N ASN A 101 26.77 -3.09 2.05
CA ASN A 101 27.83 -2.48 1.26
C ASN A 101 28.42 -3.54 0.32
N PRO A 102 28.31 -3.40 -1.01
CA PRO A 102 27.67 -2.31 -1.76
C PRO A 102 26.13 -2.32 -1.68
N GLN A 103 25.50 -1.15 -1.92
CA GLN A 103 24.04 -1.00 -1.98
C GLN A 103 23.47 -1.96 -3.03
N GLU A 104 22.56 -2.85 -2.62
CA GLU A 104 21.83 -3.74 -3.53
C GLU A 104 20.51 -3.08 -3.92
N LEU A 105 20.29 -2.96 -5.23
CA LEU A 105 19.06 -2.49 -5.85
C LEU A 105 18.38 -3.66 -6.53
N GLN A 106 17.18 -3.98 -6.09
CA GLN A 106 16.39 -5.02 -6.72
C GLN A 106 15.42 -4.40 -7.73
N ILE A 107 15.46 -4.89 -8.97
CA ILE A 107 14.57 -4.47 -10.05
C ILE A 107 13.67 -5.63 -10.45
N THR A 108 12.38 -5.35 -10.62
CA THR A 108 11.44 -6.28 -11.25
C THR A 108 10.77 -5.57 -12.41
N LEU A 109 10.85 -6.14 -13.60
CA LEU A 109 10.12 -5.69 -14.77
C LEU A 109 8.92 -6.60 -14.97
N ILE A 110 7.73 -6.02 -15.08
CA ILE A 110 6.49 -6.75 -15.25
C ILE A 110 5.79 -6.17 -16.47
N GLN A 111 5.46 -7.01 -17.45
CA GLN A 111 4.67 -6.61 -18.62
C GLN A 111 3.40 -7.46 -18.69
N GLU A 112 2.24 -6.83 -18.76
CA GLU A 112 0.95 -7.53 -18.84
C GLU A 112 0.77 -8.61 -17.74
N GLY A 113 1.23 -8.27 -16.54
CA GLY A 113 1.20 -9.17 -15.40
C GLY A 113 2.28 -10.25 -15.37
N GLU A 114 3.21 -10.31 -16.33
CA GLU A 114 4.27 -11.32 -16.32
C GLU A 114 5.62 -10.71 -15.95
N ILE A 115 6.34 -11.36 -15.04
CA ILE A 115 7.73 -11.00 -14.76
C ILE A 115 8.55 -11.30 -16.00
N LEU A 116 9.26 -10.28 -16.49
CA LEU A 116 10.18 -10.42 -17.59
C LEU A 116 11.48 -11.06 -17.09
N THR A 117 11.64 -12.37 -17.32
CA THR A 117 12.82 -13.15 -16.90
C THR A 117 13.97 -13.06 -17.89
N GLY A 118 15.21 -13.30 -17.44
CA GLY A 118 16.39 -13.28 -18.31
C GLY A 118 16.81 -11.88 -18.81
N TRP A 119 16.26 -10.83 -18.21
CA TRP A 119 16.69 -9.45 -18.43
C TRP A 119 17.86 -9.10 -17.52
N ARG A 120 18.69 -8.17 -17.97
CA ARG A 120 19.76 -7.54 -17.18
C ARG A 120 19.61 -6.04 -17.29
N CYS A 121 19.52 -5.38 -16.15
CA CYS A 121 19.40 -3.92 -16.08
C CYS A 121 20.70 -3.30 -15.57
N PHE A 122 21.00 -2.12 -16.08
CA PHE A 122 22.05 -1.22 -15.62
C PHE A 122 21.41 0.07 -15.12
N TYR A 123 21.89 0.57 -13.98
CA TYR A 123 21.44 1.85 -13.41
C TYR A 123 22.49 2.91 -13.71
N HIS A 124 22.10 3.96 -14.40
CA HIS A 124 22.99 5.06 -14.78
C HIS A 124 23.25 6.07 -13.62
N GLY A 125 22.92 5.71 -12.37
CA GLY A 125 23.23 6.47 -11.16
C GLY A 125 24.47 5.98 -10.40
N ALA A 126 24.52 6.19 -9.08
CA ALA A 126 25.64 5.76 -8.23
C ALA A 126 25.87 4.23 -8.26
N LYS A 127 27.02 3.76 -7.75
CA LYS A 127 27.37 2.32 -7.68
C LYS A 127 26.33 1.54 -6.87
N ALA A 128 25.40 0.88 -7.56
CA ALA A 128 24.46 -0.08 -7.00
C ALA A 128 24.60 -1.41 -7.73
N ASN A 129 24.57 -2.52 -6.99
CA ASN A 129 24.48 -3.85 -7.59
C ASN A 129 23.01 -4.13 -7.92
N ILE A 130 22.70 -4.37 -9.19
CA ILE A 130 21.34 -4.70 -9.60
C ILE A 130 21.10 -6.19 -9.51
N ARG A 131 20.04 -6.56 -8.79
CA ARG A 131 19.49 -7.91 -8.81
C ARG A 131 18.12 -7.90 -9.48
N MET A 132 17.96 -8.72 -10.51
CA MET A 132 16.66 -8.94 -11.14
C MET A 132 15.89 -10.01 -10.36
N LEU A 133 14.64 -9.74 -10.03
CA LEU A 133 13.73 -10.81 -9.59
C LEU A 133 13.16 -11.55 -10.79
N GLU A 134 13.10 -12.86 -10.67
CA GLU A 134 12.56 -13.76 -11.69
C GLU A 134 11.31 -14.52 -11.20
N ASN A 135 10.87 -14.32 -9.95
CA ASN A 135 9.77 -15.08 -9.35
C ASN A 135 8.73 -14.20 -8.63
N LEU A 136 7.46 -14.55 -8.83
CA LEU A 136 6.29 -13.89 -8.26
C LEU A 136 6.23 -14.01 -6.73
N SER A 137 6.76 -15.08 -6.14
CA SER A 137 6.73 -15.30 -4.69
C SER A 137 7.49 -14.24 -3.89
N ASP A 138 8.51 -13.63 -4.49
CA ASP A 138 9.29 -12.58 -3.83
C ASP A 138 8.60 -11.23 -3.92
N THR A 139 7.82 -11.01 -4.99
CA THR A 139 6.99 -9.81 -5.14
C THR A 139 5.84 -9.77 -4.13
N SER A 140 5.17 -10.91 -3.87
CA SER A 140 3.98 -10.94 -3.01
C SER A 140 4.27 -10.66 -1.53
N LYS A 141 5.47 -11.01 -1.02
CA LYS A 141 5.89 -10.72 0.36
C LYS A 141 6.01 -9.22 0.62
N ALA A 142 6.62 -8.50 -0.30
CA ALA A 142 6.83 -7.08 -0.14
C ALA A 142 5.53 -6.30 -0.44
N ASP A 143 4.65 -6.84 -1.29
CA ASP A 143 3.28 -6.34 -1.44
C ASP A 143 2.47 -6.53 -0.13
N LEU A 144 2.60 -7.69 0.54
CA LEU A 144 1.93 -7.95 1.82
C LEU A 144 2.39 -6.97 2.90
N LEU A 145 3.71 -6.73 3.01
CA LEU A 145 4.26 -5.74 3.94
C LEU A 145 3.65 -4.36 3.70
N TRP A 146 3.45 -3.99 2.44
CA TRP A 146 2.85 -2.72 2.07
C TRP A 146 1.35 -2.68 2.36
N VAL A 147 0.55 -3.64 1.88
CA VAL A 147 -0.90 -3.69 2.13
C VAL A 147 -1.18 -3.71 3.63
N THR A 148 -0.32 -4.40 4.39
CA THR A 148 -0.37 -4.38 5.86
C THR A 148 -0.23 -2.97 6.42
N ARG A 149 0.64 -2.12 5.87
CA ARG A 149 0.84 -0.73 6.34
C ARG A 149 -0.24 0.22 5.80
N ALA A 150 -0.56 0.10 4.52
CA ALA A 150 -1.58 0.88 3.82
C ALA A 150 -3.00 0.61 4.32
N VAL A 151 -3.24 -0.53 4.97
CA VAL A 151 -4.54 -0.84 5.56
C VAL A 151 -4.52 -0.69 7.08
N LYS A 152 -3.42 -1.03 7.79
CA LYS A 152 -3.34 -0.83 9.25
C LYS A 152 -3.13 0.64 9.67
N GLY A 153 -2.76 1.52 8.74
CA GLY A 153 -2.62 2.96 8.97
C GLY A 153 -3.86 3.80 8.67
N PHE A 154 -4.82 3.26 7.90
CA PHE A 154 -5.90 4.05 7.31
C PHE A 154 -7.24 3.53 7.78
N VAL A 155 -7.68 4.07 8.92
CA VAL A 155 -9.06 3.94 9.39
C VAL A 155 -9.63 5.35 9.59
N THR A 156 -9.29 6.27 8.70
CA THR A 156 -10.06 7.49 8.53
C THR A 156 -11.37 7.13 7.83
N GLU A 157 -12.50 7.65 8.29
CA GLU A 157 -13.68 7.72 7.39
C GLU A 157 -13.40 8.65 6.21
N GLU A 158 -12.44 9.57 6.39
CA GLU A 158 -11.93 10.48 5.39
C GLU A 158 -10.72 9.87 4.67
N LYS A 159 -11.04 9.00 3.70
CA LYS A 159 -10.22 8.59 2.55
C LYS A 159 -8.89 7.88 2.87
N LEU A 160 -8.63 6.79 2.14
CA LEU A 160 -7.25 6.39 1.85
C LEU A 160 -6.53 7.61 1.24
N SER A 161 -5.27 7.88 1.60
CA SER A 161 -4.51 8.88 0.83
C SER A 161 -4.61 8.51 -0.66
N ASP A 162 -4.71 9.48 -1.56
CA ASP A 162 -4.85 9.18 -2.99
C ASP A 162 -3.75 8.24 -3.49
N GLU A 163 -2.57 8.31 -2.88
CA GLU A 163 -1.45 7.40 -3.08
C GLU A 163 -1.72 5.98 -2.59
N SER A 164 -2.23 5.80 -1.37
CA SER A 164 -2.57 4.47 -0.83
C SER A 164 -3.73 3.82 -1.57
N LEU A 165 -4.72 4.64 -1.96
CA LEU A 165 -5.83 4.21 -2.79
C LEU A 165 -5.34 3.81 -4.19
N GLY A 166 -4.49 4.64 -4.81
CA GLY A 166 -3.89 4.36 -6.11
C GLY A 166 -3.11 3.05 -6.10
N MET A 167 -2.29 2.81 -5.08
CA MET A 167 -1.52 1.57 -4.99
C MET A 167 -2.41 0.34 -4.76
N LEU A 168 -3.40 0.41 -3.88
CA LEU A 168 -4.30 -0.72 -3.65
C LEU A 168 -5.06 -1.05 -4.94
N VAL A 169 -5.50 -0.04 -5.69
CA VAL A 169 -6.07 -0.20 -7.03
C VAL A 169 -5.07 -0.88 -7.96
N SER A 170 -3.83 -0.39 -8.06
CA SER A 170 -2.80 -0.98 -8.93
C SER A 170 -2.46 -2.43 -8.60
N LEU A 171 -2.42 -2.78 -7.31
CA LEU A 171 -2.20 -4.16 -6.86
C LEU A 171 -3.34 -5.08 -7.31
N VAL A 172 -4.59 -4.62 -7.19
CA VAL A 172 -5.76 -5.37 -7.63
C VAL A 172 -5.82 -5.49 -9.15
N GLU A 173 -5.49 -4.43 -9.91
CA GLU A 173 -5.44 -4.47 -11.38
C GLU A 173 -4.35 -5.42 -11.88
N ARG A 174 -3.16 -5.40 -11.26
CA ARG A 174 -2.11 -6.38 -11.52
C ARG A 174 -2.59 -7.79 -11.24
N TYR A 175 -3.27 -8.00 -10.12
CA TYR A 175 -3.83 -9.29 -9.78
C TYR A 175 -4.86 -9.77 -10.81
N ALA A 176 -5.70 -8.89 -11.32
CA ALA A 176 -6.65 -9.21 -12.39
C ALA A 176 -5.94 -9.70 -13.67
N LEU A 177 -4.78 -9.12 -14.01
CA LEU A 177 -3.95 -9.60 -15.10
C LEU A 177 -3.33 -10.97 -14.80
N TRP A 178 -2.85 -11.19 -13.57
CA TRP A 178 -2.29 -12.48 -13.16
C TRP A 178 -3.33 -13.59 -13.18
N ALA A 179 -4.57 -13.29 -12.78
CA ALA A 179 -5.67 -14.25 -12.80
C ALA A 179 -5.98 -14.80 -14.21
N LYS A 180 -5.61 -14.07 -15.28
CA LYS A 180 -5.76 -14.53 -16.67
C LYS A 180 -4.70 -15.58 -17.07
N LYS A 181 -3.55 -15.61 -16.39
CA LYS A 181 -2.37 -16.38 -16.80
C LYS A 181 -1.91 -17.42 -15.78
N THR A 182 -2.36 -17.31 -14.54
CA THR A 182 -1.99 -18.17 -13.42
C THR A 182 -3.16 -19.06 -13.00
N ASP A 183 -2.89 -20.31 -12.60
CA ASP A 183 -3.94 -21.18 -12.10
C ASP A 183 -4.54 -20.67 -10.78
N LYS A 184 -5.82 -20.96 -10.56
CA LYS A 184 -6.58 -20.48 -9.39
C LYS A 184 -5.95 -20.89 -8.04
N THR A 185 -5.20 -21.99 -7.99
CA THR A 185 -4.58 -22.48 -6.76
C THR A 185 -3.34 -21.67 -6.41
N GLN A 186 -2.45 -21.40 -7.37
CA GLN A 186 -1.31 -20.51 -7.17
C GLN A 186 -1.75 -19.10 -6.81
N LEU A 187 -2.78 -18.61 -7.52
CA LEU A 187 -3.43 -17.33 -7.28
C LEU A 187 -3.89 -17.18 -5.81
N LYS A 188 -4.59 -18.20 -5.28
CA LYS A 188 -5.04 -18.25 -3.88
C LYS A 188 -3.90 -18.35 -2.87
N ARG A 189 -2.80 -19.03 -3.22
CA ARG A 189 -1.66 -19.23 -2.29
C ARG A 189 -0.75 -18.02 -2.18
N LEU A 190 -0.52 -17.33 -3.28
CA LEU A 190 0.52 -16.30 -3.37
C LEU A 190 -0.03 -14.89 -3.24
N VAL A 191 -1.24 -14.63 -3.75
CA VAL A 191 -1.74 -13.27 -3.90
C VAL A 191 -2.87 -12.94 -2.93
N ILE A 192 -3.80 -13.87 -2.69
CA ILE A 192 -4.88 -13.62 -1.72
C ILE A 192 -4.33 -13.25 -0.34
N PRO A 193 -3.32 -13.94 0.25
CA PRO A 193 -2.79 -13.58 1.56
C PRO A 193 -2.21 -12.16 1.62
N THR A 194 -1.73 -11.61 0.51
CA THR A 194 -1.28 -10.21 0.41
C THR A 194 -2.39 -9.23 0.76
N PHE A 195 -3.65 -9.59 0.48
CA PHE A 195 -4.83 -8.78 0.75
C PHE A 195 -5.52 -9.10 2.07
N GLN A 196 -5.00 -10.00 2.91
CA GLN A 196 -5.53 -10.22 4.26
C GLN A 196 -5.82 -8.94 5.05
N PRO A 197 -5.01 -7.88 4.97
CA PRO A 197 -5.33 -6.65 5.69
C PRO A 197 -6.62 -5.96 5.23
N VAL A 198 -7.15 -6.22 4.02
CA VAL A 198 -8.39 -5.62 3.47
C VAL A 198 -9.59 -5.82 4.38
N VAL A 199 -9.64 -6.88 5.20
CA VAL A 199 -10.70 -7.10 6.21
C VAL A 199 -10.86 -5.94 7.20
N TYR A 200 -9.83 -5.11 7.33
CA TYR A 200 -9.79 -3.94 8.19
C TYR A 200 -10.13 -2.63 7.47
N LEU A 201 -10.40 -2.64 6.16
CA LEU A 201 -10.92 -1.46 5.46
C LEU A 201 -12.34 -1.14 5.90
N SER A 202 -12.65 0.16 6.01
CA SER A 202 -14.03 0.59 6.21
C SER A 202 -14.88 0.29 4.96
N PRO A 203 -16.20 0.07 5.09
CA PRO A 203 -17.07 -0.13 3.93
C PRO A 203 -17.00 1.02 2.91
N SER A 204 -16.79 2.26 3.39
CA SER A 204 -16.59 3.43 2.52
C SER A 204 -15.31 3.30 1.69
N MET A 205 -14.21 2.84 2.29
CA MET A 205 -12.94 2.62 1.59
C MET A 205 -13.05 1.49 0.57
N VAL A 206 -13.74 0.39 0.89
CA VAL A 206 -14.01 -0.69 -0.08
C VAL A 206 -14.76 -0.16 -1.29
N LYS A 207 -15.75 0.72 -1.09
CA LYS A 207 -16.46 1.40 -2.18
C LYS A 207 -15.54 2.32 -3.00
N GLN A 208 -14.64 3.06 -2.35
CA GLN A 208 -13.69 3.93 -3.04
C GLN A 208 -12.71 3.15 -3.92
N VAL A 209 -12.22 2.00 -3.46
CA VAL A 209 -11.37 1.09 -4.25
C VAL A 209 -12.18 0.58 -5.44
N SER A 210 -13.35 -0.01 -5.19
CA SER A 210 -14.24 -0.53 -6.24
C SER A 210 -14.57 0.51 -7.32
N ALA A 211 -14.79 1.76 -6.94
CA ALA A 211 -15.10 2.85 -7.86
C ALA A 211 -13.94 3.24 -8.79
N ARG A 212 -12.68 3.01 -8.37
CA ARG A 212 -11.48 3.33 -9.16
C ARG A 212 -10.95 2.16 -9.99
N LEU A 213 -11.47 0.96 -9.75
CA LEU A 213 -11.10 -0.22 -10.54
C LEU A 213 -11.74 -0.20 -11.92
N SER A 214 -10.96 -0.67 -12.90
CA SER A 214 -11.38 -0.99 -14.25
C SER A 214 -12.42 -2.10 -14.25
N ALA A 215 -13.06 -2.33 -15.41
CA ALA A 215 -13.97 -3.44 -15.59
C ALA A 215 -13.28 -4.80 -15.37
N GLU A 216 -11.98 -4.89 -15.62
CA GLU A 216 -11.18 -6.11 -15.42
C GLU A 216 -10.76 -6.29 -13.95
N GLY A 217 -10.49 -5.19 -13.24
CA GLY A 217 -10.09 -5.20 -11.84
C GLY A 217 -11.21 -5.59 -10.86
N ARG A 218 -12.46 -5.25 -11.18
CA ARG A 218 -13.62 -5.49 -10.29
C ARG A 218 -13.85 -6.96 -9.94
N PRO A 219 -13.89 -7.92 -10.90
CA PRO A 219 -14.02 -9.34 -10.56
C PRO A 219 -12.89 -9.85 -9.64
N ALA A 220 -11.68 -9.32 -9.81
CA ALA A 220 -10.54 -9.69 -8.99
C ALA A 220 -10.67 -9.14 -7.55
N TRP A 221 -11.20 -7.92 -7.41
CA TRP A 221 -11.54 -7.34 -6.12
C TRP A 221 -12.63 -8.10 -5.38
N ASP A 222 -13.71 -8.46 -6.08
CA ASP A 222 -14.81 -9.22 -5.49
C ASP A 222 -14.35 -10.60 -5.01
N LEU A 223 -13.45 -11.25 -5.77
CA LEU A 223 -12.80 -12.48 -5.35
C LEU A 223 -11.95 -12.29 -4.08
N ILE A 224 -11.14 -11.23 -4.02
CA ILE A 224 -10.34 -10.90 -2.83
C ILE A 224 -11.24 -10.72 -1.60
N LEU A 225 -12.31 -9.92 -1.72
CA LEU A 225 -13.25 -9.68 -0.62
C LEU A 225 -13.92 -10.97 -0.15
N ALA A 226 -14.29 -11.85 -1.07
CA ALA A 226 -14.91 -13.13 -0.74
C ALA A 226 -13.93 -14.08 -0.03
N GLU A 227 -12.69 -14.22 -0.53
CA GLU A 227 -11.70 -15.12 0.06
C GLU A 227 -11.20 -14.63 1.42
N GLU A 228 -11.05 -13.31 1.58
CA GLU A 228 -10.73 -12.69 2.88
C GLU A 228 -11.94 -12.59 3.81
N ASN A 229 -13.08 -13.13 3.37
CA ASN A 229 -14.29 -13.21 4.16
C ASN A 229 -14.74 -11.83 4.66
N TYR A 230 -14.56 -10.78 3.85
CA TYR A 230 -14.81 -9.39 4.24
C TYR A 230 -16.24 -9.23 4.76
N ASP A 231 -17.23 -9.78 4.07
CA ASP A 231 -18.63 -9.62 4.49
C ASP A 231 -19.02 -10.46 5.72
N ASN A 232 -18.40 -11.64 5.93
CA ASN A 232 -18.73 -12.49 7.08
C ASN A 232 -17.79 -12.28 8.28
N PHE A 233 -16.73 -11.48 8.18
CA PHE A 233 -15.97 -11.04 9.34
C PHE A 233 -16.91 -10.23 10.25
N ALA A 234 -17.28 -10.81 11.40
CA ALA A 234 -18.36 -10.31 12.24
C ALA A 234 -18.18 -8.80 12.48
N PRO A 235 -19.19 -7.95 12.15
CA PRO A 235 -19.04 -6.49 12.20
C PRO A 235 -18.47 -5.99 13.54
N VAL A 236 -18.85 -6.63 14.64
CA VAL A 236 -18.36 -6.34 15.99
C VAL A 236 -16.85 -6.58 16.15
N GLN A 237 -16.31 -7.69 15.65
CA GLN A 237 -14.88 -7.98 15.74
C GLN A 237 -14.04 -6.95 14.97
N ARG A 238 -14.58 -6.42 13.85
CA ARG A 238 -13.92 -5.36 13.06
C ARG A 238 -13.81 -4.08 13.85
N TRP A 239 -14.92 -3.68 14.46
CA TRP A 239 -14.96 -2.46 15.26
C TRP A 239 -14.09 -2.59 16.51
N ILE A 240 -14.08 -3.76 17.17
CA ILE A 240 -13.17 -4.05 18.30
C ILE A 240 -11.72 -3.90 17.86
N PHE A 241 -11.34 -4.50 16.73
CA PHE A 241 -9.99 -4.37 16.18
C PHE A 241 -9.61 -2.89 15.97
N TRP A 242 -10.49 -2.10 15.36
CA TRP A 242 -10.22 -0.67 15.12
C TRP A 242 -10.07 0.13 16.41
N VAL A 243 -10.90 -0.14 17.43
CA VAL A 243 -10.72 0.47 18.76
C VAL A 243 -9.40 0.02 19.39
N GLY A 244 -9.01 -1.24 19.20
CA GLY A 244 -7.72 -1.80 19.60
C GLY A 244 -6.50 -1.02 19.09
N LEU A 245 -6.63 -0.32 17.96
CA LEU A 245 -5.55 0.50 17.38
C LEU A 245 -5.28 1.79 18.17
N ALA A 246 -6.04 2.08 19.23
CA ALA A 246 -5.69 3.16 20.15
C ALA A 246 -4.31 2.96 20.81
N ALA A 247 -3.89 1.71 21.04
CA ALA A 247 -2.54 1.38 21.52
C ALA A 247 -1.42 1.82 20.56
N ARG A 248 -1.77 2.19 19.33
CA ARG A 248 -0.87 2.70 18.29
C ARG A 248 -1.10 4.19 17.99
N ASN A 249 -1.80 4.91 18.87
CA ASN A 249 -2.21 6.30 18.69
C ASN A 249 -3.04 6.57 17.43
N ASN A 250 -3.80 5.57 16.94
CA ASN A 250 -4.68 5.74 15.79
C ASN A 250 -6.08 6.21 16.23
N ASN A 251 -6.20 7.50 16.56
CA ASN A 251 -7.45 8.10 17.05
C ASN A 251 -8.60 8.00 16.04
N GLU A 252 -8.30 8.02 14.75
CA GLU A 252 -9.27 7.85 13.66
C GLU A 252 -9.89 6.46 13.65
N ALA A 253 -9.07 5.42 13.79
CA ALA A 253 -9.56 4.04 13.89
C ALA A 253 -10.51 3.85 15.07
N VAL A 254 -10.17 4.45 16.20
CA VAL A 254 -11.06 4.44 17.37
C VAL A 254 -12.39 5.08 17.02
N ARG A 255 -12.40 6.27 16.40
CA ARG A 255 -13.64 6.94 15.98
C ARG A 255 -14.48 6.07 15.04
N ALA A 256 -13.86 5.47 14.02
CA ALA A 256 -14.56 4.60 13.07
C ALA A 256 -15.11 3.32 13.73
N GLY A 257 -14.38 2.72 14.66
CA GLY A 257 -14.84 1.57 15.45
C GLY A 257 -16.03 1.92 16.33
N ILE A 258 -15.94 3.04 17.05
CA ILE A 258 -17.04 3.56 17.87
C ILE A 258 -18.27 3.87 17.02
N ARG A 259 -18.10 4.62 15.93
CA ARG A 259 -19.19 5.01 15.04
C ARG A 259 -19.81 3.80 14.35
N GLY A 260 -18.98 2.90 13.85
CA GLY A 260 -19.42 1.66 13.19
C GLY A 260 -20.27 0.82 14.11
N PHE A 261 -19.83 0.60 15.35
CA PHE A 261 -20.62 -0.12 16.34
C PHE A 261 -21.89 0.63 16.71
N ALA A 262 -21.80 1.93 17.05
CA ALA A 262 -22.94 2.74 17.50
C ALA A 262 -24.06 2.88 16.46
N LYS A 263 -23.72 2.89 15.16
CA LYS A 263 -24.69 2.97 14.06
C LYS A 263 -25.21 1.61 13.61
N SER A 264 -24.68 0.51 14.14
CA SER A 264 -25.10 -0.83 13.75
C SER A 264 -26.40 -1.25 14.41
N THR A 265 -27.10 -2.21 13.79
CA THR A 265 -28.25 -2.89 14.41
C THR A 265 -27.88 -3.62 15.70
N LEU A 266 -26.61 -4.04 15.82
CA LEU A 266 -26.07 -4.74 17.00
C LEU A 266 -25.91 -3.81 18.20
N PHE A 267 -25.91 -2.49 18.01
CA PHE A 267 -25.84 -1.54 19.11
C PHE A 267 -27.06 -1.63 20.03
N GLN A 268 -28.23 -2.05 19.54
CA GLN A 268 -29.44 -2.14 20.36
C GLN A 268 -29.43 -3.37 21.28
N ASP A 269 -28.56 -4.35 21.04
CA ASP A 269 -28.43 -5.54 21.86
C ASP A 269 -27.49 -5.28 23.05
N LYS A 270 -28.05 -5.39 24.26
CA LYS A 270 -27.31 -5.19 25.52
C LYS A 270 -26.16 -6.19 25.70
N ASN A 271 -26.29 -7.43 25.22
CA ASN A 271 -25.23 -8.43 25.32
C ASN A 271 -24.09 -8.09 24.38
N MET A 272 -24.40 -7.61 23.17
CA MET A 272 -23.38 -7.15 22.21
C MET A 272 -22.68 -5.87 22.71
N GLN A 273 -23.41 -4.92 23.31
CA GLN A 273 -22.80 -3.75 23.96
C GLN A 273 -21.80 -4.18 25.05
N LYS A 274 -22.19 -5.10 25.93
CA LYS A 274 -21.32 -5.61 27.00
C LYS A 274 -20.10 -6.34 26.44
N PHE A 275 -20.28 -7.16 25.40
CA PHE A 275 -19.17 -7.85 24.74
C PHE A 275 -18.18 -6.85 24.12
N PHE A 276 -18.68 -5.90 23.32
CA PHE A 276 -17.85 -4.86 22.72
C PHE A 276 -17.08 -4.05 23.78
N GLN A 277 -17.75 -3.69 24.87
CA GLN A 277 -17.15 -3.01 26.01
C GLN A 277 -16.03 -3.84 26.65
N MET A 278 -16.32 -5.10 26.98
CA MET A 278 -15.36 -6.00 27.61
C MET A 278 -14.08 -6.15 26.77
N GLU A 279 -14.21 -6.36 25.47
CA GLU A 279 -13.09 -6.58 24.55
C GLU A 279 -12.26 -5.31 24.31
N THR A 280 -12.86 -4.12 24.38
CA THR A 280 -12.17 -2.85 24.12
C THR A 280 -11.68 -2.15 25.38
N LYS A 281 -12.13 -2.59 26.56
CA LYS A 281 -11.89 -1.94 27.86
C LYS A 281 -10.41 -1.72 28.16
N ALA A 282 -9.60 -2.79 28.10
CA ALA A 282 -8.18 -2.71 28.44
C ALA A 282 -7.43 -1.71 27.54
N THR A 283 -7.75 -1.71 26.24
CA THR A 283 -7.18 -0.76 25.29
C THR A 283 -7.60 0.67 25.62
N LEU A 284 -8.89 0.93 25.80
CA LEU A 284 -9.42 2.28 26.07
C LEU A 284 -8.93 2.84 27.41
N GLN A 285 -8.75 1.99 28.42
CA GLN A 285 -8.21 2.39 29.72
C GLN A 285 -6.72 2.75 29.68
N GLY A 286 -5.97 2.18 28.73
CA GLY A 286 -4.55 2.50 28.53
C GLY A 286 -4.30 3.86 27.87
N ILE A 287 -5.34 4.58 27.45
CA ILE A 287 -5.22 5.86 26.72
C ILE A 287 -5.40 7.04 27.67
N SER A 288 -4.66 8.12 27.43
CA SER A 288 -4.73 9.35 28.23
C SER A 288 -6.08 10.05 28.10
N SER A 289 -6.45 10.82 29.13
CA SER A 289 -7.67 11.65 29.12
C SER A 289 -7.69 12.67 27.99
N GLU A 290 -6.52 13.21 27.64
CA GLU A 290 -6.35 14.15 26.53
C GLU A 290 -6.62 13.48 25.18
N SER A 291 -6.10 12.28 24.97
CA SER A 291 -6.36 11.50 23.76
C SER A 291 -7.85 11.15 23.62
N ILE A 292 -8.53 10.79 24.71
CA ILE A 292 -9.98 10.54 24.69
C ILE A 292 -10.76 11.81 24.33
N LYS A 293 -10.39 12.97 24.87
CA LYS A 293 -11.00 14.25 24.48
C LYS A 293 -10.78 14.56 23.00
N GLN A 294 -9.59 14.28 22.46
CA GLN A 294 -9.30 14.47 21.04
C GLN A 294 -10.16 13.54 20.16
N ILE A 295 -10.28 12.26 20.54
CA ILE A 295 -11.13 11.28 19.84
C ILE A 295 -12.60 11.71 19.90
N ALA A 296 -13.10 12.13 21.06
CA ALA A 296 -14.47 12.58 21.26
C ALA A 296 -14.77 13.91 20.54
N GLY A 297 -13.81 14.83 20.51
CA GLY A 297 -13.99 16.18 19.95
C GLY A 297 -14.03 16.24 18.43
N ALA A 298 -13.55 15.20 17.72
CA ALA A 298 -13.37 15.22 16.27
C ALA A 298 -14.39 14.36 15.52
N GLY A 299 -15.55 14.93 15.18
CA GLY A 299 -16.50 14.34 14.22
C GLY A 299 -17.38 13.21 14.74
N LEU A 300 -17.28 12.81 16.01
CA LEU A 300 -18.28 11.94 16.64
C LEU A 300 -19.55 12.72 16.97
N SER A 301 -20.72 12.08 16.81
CA SER A 301 -21.99 12.64 17.29
C SER A 301 -22.07 12.64 18.83
N GLU A 302 -22.93 13.45 19.43
CA GLU A 302 -23.09 13.48 20.91
C GLU A 302 -23.39 12.09 21.49
N SER A 303 -24.18 11.27 20.79
CA SER A 303 -24.46 9.89 21.20
C SER A 303 -23.24 8.97 21.14
N GLU A 304 -22.39 9.13 20.11
CA GLU A 304 -21.14 8.38 19.96
C GLU A 304 -20.10 8.79 21.01
N LYS A 305 -20.01 10.09 21.31
CA LYS A 305 -19.17 10.64 22.37
C LYS A 305 -19.58 10.09 23.73
N ALA A 306 -20.87 10.16 24.06
CA ALA A 306 -21.39 9.64 25.33
C ALA A 306 -21.10 8.15 25.49
N PHE A 307 -21.20 7.37 24.41
CA PHE A 307 -20.85 5.95 24.42
C PHE A 307 -19.35 5.72 24.69
N LEU A 308 -18.47 6.38 23.94
CA LEU A 308 -17.00 6.30 24.16
C LEU A 308 -16.62 6.72 25.59
N GLU A 309 -17.15 7.85 26.06
CA GLU A 309 -16.88 8.35 27.40
C GLU A 309 -17.38 7.41 28.49
N LYS A 310 -18.55 6.77 28.30
CA LYS A 310 -19.06 5.77 29.24
C LYS A 310 -18.08 4.61 29.38
N MET A 311 -17.62 4.05 28.26
CA MET A 311 -16.66 2.94 28.26
C MET A 311 -15.32 3.31 28.90
N TRP A 312 -14.88 4.55 28.69
CA TRP A 312 -13.64 5.05 29.29
C TRP A 312 -13.80 5.38 30.79
N LYS A 313 -14.91 6.00 31.22
CA LYS A 313 -15.18 6.46 32.60
C LYS A 313 -15.54 5.32 33.57
N GLU A 314 -15.96 4.16 33.08
CA GLU A 314 -16.08 2.93 33.89
C GLU A 314 -14.73 2.47 34.51
N ARG A 315 -13.66 3.25 34.32
CA ARG A 315 -12.43 3.32 35.13
C ARG A 315 -12.64 3.48 36.65
N ASN A 316 -13.72 4.15 37.09
CA ASN A 316 -13.79 4.71 38.45
C ASN A 316 -14.98 4.21 39.30
N ARG A 317 -15.45 2.98 39.07
CA ARG A 317 -16.34 2.28 40.00
C ARG A 317 -15.78 0.91 40.31
#